data_AF-A0AAW6TQZ9-F1
#
_entry.id   AF-A0AAW6TQZ9-F1
#
_cell.length_a   1.000
_cell.length_b   1.000
_cell.length_c   1.000
_cell.angle_alpha   90.00
_cell.angle_beta   90.00
_cell.angle_gamma   90.00
#
_symmetry.space_group_name_H-M   'P 1'
#
loop_
_entity.id
_entity.type
_entity.pdbx_description
1 polymer ?
#
loop_
_entity_poly.entity_id
_entity_poly.type
_entity_poly.pdbx_seq_one_letter_code
_entity_poly.pdbx_strand_id
1 'polypeptide(L)'
;MIVLITELFPFQNTLIIALIGSFIGQLIIICISLIKRKIDLKRKKNMIISDLKSQLKVLNLVSEKYFELKNMFQTRNVDNFTVSIFQTLQLDIYQSVPKNELYAIFKTKLFLLVDIYKSIEFIKQNSPYLVYSDYLIKSELHFEETKDDSNHDKFCEAELGFIEIAIKNINNHMKTIVQIEDDIKKLII
;
A
#
# COMPACT_ATOMS: atom_id res chain seq x y z
N MET A 1 12.17 -77.86 -39.33
CA MET A 1 12.48 -76.42 -39.41
C MET A 1 11.56 -75.70 -38.44
N ILE A 2 11.98 -75.60 -37.18
CA ILE A 2 11.26 -74.81 -36.17
C ILE A 2 11.51 -73.36 -36.57
N VAL A 3 10.49 -72.71 -37.12
CA VAL A 3 10.50 -71.27 -37.31
C VAL A 3 10.52 -70.69 -35.91
N LEU A 4 11.73 -70.44 -35.40
CA LEU A 4 11.95 -69.54 -34.29
C LEU A 4 11.44 -68.19 -34.78
N ILE A 5 10.19 -67.87 -34.45
CA ILE A 5 9.73 -66.49 -34.42
C ILE A 5 10.53 -65.88 -33.28
N THR A 6 11.76 -65.48 -33.57
CA THR A 6 12.49 -64.54 -32.74
C THR A 6 11.61 -63.29 -32.70
N GLU A 7 10.96 -63.04 -31.57
CA GLU A 7 10.43 -61.72 -31.26
C GLU A 7 11.59 -60.73 -31.42
N LEU A 8 11.67 -60.09 -32.58
CA LEU A 8 12.63 -59.04 -32.83
C LEU A 8 12.22 -57.85 -31.93
N PHE A 9 12.88 -57.77 -30.78
CA PHE A 9 13.05 -56.62 -29.91
C PHE A 9 11.86 -56.16 -29.02
N PRO A 10 11.39 -56.98 -28.06
CA PRO A 10 10.55 -56.49 -26.96
C PRO A 10 11.21 -55.32 -26.22
N PHE A 11 12.55 -55.32 -26.11
CA PHE A 11 13.34 -54.25 -25.49
C PHE A 11 13.20 -52.90 -26.18
N GLN A 12 13.14 -52.84 -27.52
CA GLN A 12 12.99 -51.57 -28.24
C GLN A 12 11.60 -50.96 -28.02
N ASN A 13 10.56 -51.80 -28.02
CA ASN A 13 9.19 -51.36 -27.71
C ASN A 13 9.06 -50.88 -26.27
N THR A 14 9.66 -51.59 -25.30
CA THR A 14 9.70 -51.14 -23.90
C THR A 14 10.44 -49.81 -23.76
N LEU A 15 11.55 -49.61 -24.47
CA LEU A 15 12.31 -48.37 -24.44
C LEU A 15 11.54 -47.18 -25.03
N ILE A 16 10.82 -47.39 -26.15
CA ILE A 16 9.95 -46.37 -26.76
C ILE A 16 8.80 -45.99 -25.82
N ILE A 17 8.16 -46.98 -25.20
CA ILE A 17 7.08 -46.76 -24.22
C ILE A 17 7.61 -45.98 -23.01
N ALA A 18 8.79 -46.32 -22.50
CA ALA A 18 9.42 -45.61 -21.39
C ALA A 18 9.78 -44.15 -21.77
N LEU A 19 10.29 -43.91 -22.98
CA LEU A 19 10.56 -42.57 -23.51
C LEU A 19 9.28 -41.74 -23.62
N ILE A 20 8.23 -42.28 -24.26
CA ILE A 20 6.93 -41.62 -24.40
C ILE A 20 6.34 -41.33 -23.01
N GLY A 21 6.39 -42.31 -22.10
CA GLY A 21 5.94 -42.14 -20.72
C GLY A 21 6.69 -41.04 -19.98
N SER A 22 8.01 -40.96 -20.14
CA SER A 22 8.84 -39.87 -19.57
C SER A 22 8.46 -38.50 -20.14
N PHE A 23 8.28 -38.39 -21.46
CA PHE A 23 7.84 -37.14 -22.10
C PHE A 23 6.46 -36.70 -21.62
N ILE A 24 5.50 -37.61 -21.59
CA ILE A 24 4.15 -37.34 -21.09
C ILE A 24 4.20 -36.92 -19.61
N GLY A 25 4.97 -37.64 -18.78
CA GLY A 25 5.16 -37.32 -17.37
C GLY A 25 5.72 -35.91 -17.16
N GLN A 26 6.76 -35.53 -17.92
CA GLN A 26 7.34 -34.18 -17.86
C GLN A 26 6.33 -33.10 -18.30
N LEU A 27 5.59 -33.34 -19.38
CA LEU A 27 4.55 -32.41 -19.84
C LEU A 27 3.46 -32.19 -18.79
N ILE A 28 3.01 -33.25 -18.12
CA ILE A 28 2.02 -33.17 -17.04
C ILE A 28 2.55 -32.32 -15.87
N ILE A 29 3.81 -32.55 -15.46
CA ILE A 29 4.44 -31.78 -14.37
C ILE A 29 4.51 -30.29 -14.72
N ILE A 30 4.91 -29.96 -15.95
CA ILE A 30 4.96 -28.57 -16.43
C ILE A 30 3.56 -27.94 -16.40
N CYS A 31 2.54 -28.65 -16.92
CA CYS A 31 1.16 -28.17 -16.92
C CYS A 31 0.65 -27.90 -15.49
N ILE A 32 0.87 -28.82 -14.55
CA ILE A 32 0.49 -28.66 -13.14
C ILE A 32 1.19 -27.45 -12.52
N SER A 33 2.49 -27.28 -12.78
CA SER A 33 3.27 -26.14 -12.29
C SER A 33 2.73 -24.80 -12.81
N LEU A 34 2.39 -24.71 -14.10
CA LEU A 34 1.81 -23.52 -14.69
C LEU A 34 0.44 -23.17 -14.10
N ILE A 35 -0.41 -24.19 -13.86
CA ILE A 35 -1.72 -24.01 -13.21
C ILE A 35 -1.53 -23.50 -11.78
N LYS A 36 -0.65 -24.14 -10.99
CA LYS A 36 -0.33 -23.71 -9.62
C LYS A 36 0.15 -22.27 -9.58
N ARG A 37 1.07 -21.89 -10.49
CA ARG A 37 1.56 -20.52 -10.62
C ARG A 37 0.44 -19.53 -10.93
N LYS A 38 -0.48 -19.86 -11.84
CA LYS A 38 -1.63 -18.98 -12.15
C LYS A 38 -2.55 -18.79 -10.94
N ILE A 39 -2.81 -19.86 -10.17
CA ILE A 39 -3.64 -19.80 -8.96
C ILE A 39 -2.97 -18.93 -7.89
N ASP A 40 -1.67 -19.12 -7.68
CA ASP A 40 -0.89 -18.36 -6.70
C ASP A 40 -0.88 -16.85 -7.03
N LEU A 41 -0.58 -16.49 -8.29
CA LEU A 41 -0.64 -15.09 -8.74
C LEU A 41 -2.04 -14.48 -8.57
N LYS A 42 -3.11 -15.26 -8.83
CA LYS A 42 -4.49 -14.80 -8.61
C LYS A 42 -4.78 -14.58 -7.12
N ARG A 43 -4.32 -15.47 -6.25
CA ARG A 43 -4.47 -15.32 -4.79
C ARG A 43 -3.76 -14.06 -4.30
N LYS A 44 -2.51 -13.83 -4.72
CA LYS A 44 -1.73 -12.62 -4.39
C LYS A 44 -2.40 -11.35 -4.90
N LYS A 45 -2.92 -11.36 -6.14
CA LYS A 45 -3.73 -10.26 -6.67
C LYS A 45 -4.91 -9.94 -5.75
N ASN A 46 -5.66 -10.96 -5.33
CA ASN A 46 -6.81 -10.78 -4.45
C ASN A 46 -6.40 -10.25 -3.06
N MET A 47 -5.27 -10.69 -2.52
CA MET A 47 -4.73 -10.16 -1.27
C MET A 47 -4.43 -8.66 -1.37
N ILE A 48 -3.74 -8.23 -2.44
CA ILE A 48 -3.44 -6.81 -2.68
C ILE A 48 -4.73 -6.01 -2.84
N ILE A 49 -5.68 -6.48 -3.64
CA ILE A 49 -6.97 -5.78 -3.82
C ILE A 49 -7.75 -5.69 -2.50
N SER A 50 -7.74 -6.74 -1.69
CA SER A 50 -8.40 -6.75 -0.39
C SER A 50 -7.75 -5.77 0.58
N ASP A 51 -6.41 -5.71 0.58
CA ASP A 51 -5.65 -4.73 1.36
C ASP A 51 -6.02 -3.31 0.92
N LEU A 52 -5.96 -2.99 -0.36
CA LEU A 52 -6.35 -1.66 -0.87
C LEU A 52 -7.77 -1.25 -0.48
N LYS A 53 -8.74 -2.19 -0.50
CA LYS A 53 -10.10 -1.93 -0.02
C LYS A 53 -10.17 -1.67 1.49
N SER A 54 -9.30 -2.32 2.27
CA SER A 54 -9.16 -2.05 3.71
C SER A 54 -8.55 -0.67 3.92
N GLN A 55 -7.49 -0.34 3.17
CA GLN A 55 -6.81 0.96 3.22
C GLN A 55 -7.78 2.10 2.91
N LEU A 56 -8.72 1.96 1.95
CA LEU A 56 -9.77 2.96 1.71
C LEU A 56 -10.57 3.30 2.96
N LYS A 57 -10.94 2.30 3.79
CA LYS A 57 -11.68 2.55 5.02
C LYS A 57 -10.84 3.34 6.03
N VAL A 58 -9.55 3.02 6.12
CA VAL A 58 -8.61 3.72 7.00
C VAL A 58 -8.40 5.15 6.51
N LEU A 59 -8.22 5.36 5.21
CA LEU A 59 -8.07 6.68 4.59
C LEU A 59 -9.26 7.60 4.86
N ASN A 60 -10.49 7.07 4.87
CA ASN A 60 -11.68 7.83 5.27
C ASN A 60 -11.56 8.33 6.72
N LEU A 61 -11.16 7.48 7.66
CA LEU A 61 -10.96 7.87 9.06
C LEU A 61 -9.83 8.90 9.22
N VAL A 62 -8.75 8.77 8.42
CA VAL A 62 -7.67 9.75 8.38
C VAL A 62 -8.18 11.10 7.86
N SER A 63 -9.00 11.10 6.81
CA SER A 63 -9.63 12.30 6.26
C SER A 63 -10.51 13.00 7.29
N GLU A 64 -11.32 12.24 8.04
CA GLU A 64 -12.15 12.78 9.14
C GLU A 64 -11.29 13.46 10.21
N LYS A 65 -10.17 12.85 10.63
CA LYS A 65 -9.28 13.47 11.61
C LYS A 65 -8.50 14.67 11.07
N TYR A 66 -8.16 14.69 9.79
CA TYR A 66 -7.65 15.91 9.17
C TYR A 66 -8.68 17.04 9.18
N PHE A 67 -9.94 16.72 8.92
CA PHE A 67 -11.03 17.70 8.98
C PHE A 67 -11.26 18.23 10.40
N GLU A 68 -11.26 17.35 11.40
CA GLU A 68 -11.32 17.72 12.82
C GLU A 68 -10.19 18.67 13.20
N LEU A 69 -8.94 18.30 12.87
CA LEU A 69 -7.75 19.11 13.16
C LEU A 69 -7.81 20.48 12.45
N LYS A 70 -8.24 20.50 11.19
CA LYS A 70 -8.41 21.75 10.43
C LYS A 70 -9.43 22.67 11.10
N ASN A 71 -10.58 22.12 11.52
CA ASN A 71 -11.61 22.91 12.19
C ASN A 71 -11.10 23.48 13.52
N MET A 72 -10.33 22.71 14.28
CA MET A 72 -9.69 23.20 15.51
C MET A 72 -8.75 24.37 15.25
N PHE A 73 -7.90 24.26 14.23
CA PHE A 73 -7.03 25.36 13.82
C PHE A 73 -7.81 26.61 13.39
N GLN A 74 -8.88 26.43 12.62
CA GLN A 74 -9.73 27.55 12.17
C GLN A 74 -10.50 28.21 13.31
N THR A 75 -10.93 27.44 14.31
CA THR A 75 -11.66 27.92 15.49
C THR A 75 -10.74 28.30 16.65
N ARG A 76 -9.41 28.14 16.48
CA ARG A 76 -8.38 28.41 17.49
C ARG A 76 -8.55 27.62 18.79
N ASN A 77 -9.24 26.50 18.74
CA ASN A 77 -9.40 25.58 19.86
C ASN A 77 -8.35 24.49 19.79
N VAL A 78 -7.06 24.86 19.88
CA VAL A 78 -5.93 23.96 19.58
C VAL A 78 -5.59 22.97 20.71
N ASP A 79 -6.03 23.23 21.94
CA ASP A 79 -5.59 22.49 23.14
C ASP A 79 -6.26 21.10 23.30
N ASN A 80 -7.24 20.75 22.46
CA ASN A 80 -8.14 19.62 22.67
C ASN A 80 -8.00 18.45 21.65
N PHE A 81 -6.87 18.34 20.94
CA PHE A 81 -6.80 17.39 19.81
C PHE A 81 -6.62 15.97 20.34
N THR A 82 -7.56 15.09 20.01
CA THR A 82 -7.46 13.68 20.38
C THR A 82 -6.59 12.93 19.38
N VAL A 83 -5.42 12.47 19.84
CA VAL A 83 -4.50 11.71 19.02
C VAL A 83 -5.11 10.36 18.69
N SER A 84 -5.35 10.11 17.39
CA SER A 84 -5.64 8.78 16.88
C SER A 84 -4.41 8.27 16.14
N ILE A 85 -3.81 7.19 16.63
CA ILE A 85 -2.68 6.57 15.95
C ILE A 85 -3.23 5.68 14.84
N PHE A 86 -3.04 6.08 13.60
CA PHE A 86 -3.44 5.32 12.42
C PHE A 86 -2.45 4.19 12.10
N GLN A 87 -2.23 3.30 13.09
CA GLN A 87 -1.31 2.15 12.98
C GLN A 87 -1.69 1.18 11.85
N THR A 88 -2.91 1.30 11.33
CA THR A 88 -3.51 0.43 10.31
C THR A 88 -3.13 0.78 8.86
N LEU A 89 -2.50 1.94 8.60
CA LEU A 89 -1.84 2.18 7.31
C LEU A 89 -0.58 1.30 7.23
N GLN A 90 -0.69 0.18 6.54
CA GLN A 90 0.35 -0.85 6.45
C GLN A 90 0.73 -1.09 4.99
N LEU A 91 2.01 -1.38 4.76
CA LEU A 91 2.57 -1.63 3.42
C LEU A 91 2.98 -3.11 3.26
N ASP A 92 2.78 -3.92 4.29
CA ASP A 92 3.33 -5.26 4.44
C ASP A 92 2.84 -6.21 3.34
N ILE A 93 1.57 -6.09 2.92
CA ILE A 93 1.00 -6.89 1.84
C ILE A 93 1.69 -6.56 0.51
N TYR A 94 1.93 -5.28 0.21
CA TYR A 94 2.64 -4.87 -1.00
C TYR A 94 4.10 -5.32 -0.98
N GLN A 95 4.78 -5.11 0.15
CA GLN A 95 6.21 -5.44 0.31
C GLN A 95 6.47 -6.95 0.35
N SER A 96 5.48 -7.75 0.75
CA SER A 96 5.59 -9.22 0.80
C SER A 96 5.51 -9.91 -0.58
N VAL A 97 5.05 -9.20 -1.62
CA VAL A 97 4.94 -9.77 -2.97
C VAL A 97 6.17 -9.40 -3.82
N PRO A 98 6.92 -10.37 -4.36
CA PRO A 98 8.06 -10.11 -5.22
C PRO A 98 7.73 -9.22 -6.44
N LYS A 99 8.66 -8.32 -6.81
CA LYS A 99 8.46 -7.35 -7.91
C LYS A 99 8.13 -8.00 -9.26
N ASN A 100 8.76 -9.13 -9.57
CA ASN A 100 8.49 -9.90 -10.78
C ASN A 100 7.05 -10.46 -10.82
N GLU A 101 6.48 -10.82 -9.66
CA GLU A 101 5.11 -11.27 -9.54
C GLU A 101 4.12 -10.09 -9.61
N LEU A 102 4.44 -8.96 -8.97
CA LEU A 102 3.67 -7.72 -9.12
C LEU A 102 3.57 -7.31 -10.60
N TYR A 103 4.68 -7.39 -11.34
CA TYR A 103 4.69 -7.16 -12.78
C TYR A 103 3.81 -8.16 -13.54
N ALA A 104 3.88 -9.45 -13.18
CA ALA A 104 3.03 -10.47 -13.80
C ALA A 104 1.52 -10.26 -13.53
N ILE A 105 1.17 -9.73 -12.35
CA ILE A 105 -0.21 -9.50 -11.90
C ILE A 105 -0.80 -8.23 -12.53
N PHE A 106 -0.11 -7.09 -12.38
CA PHE A 106 -0.64 -5.77 -12.72
C PHE A 106 -0.16 -5.24 -14.07
N LYS A 107 0.92 -5.81 -14.64
CA LYS A 107 1.46 -5.48 -15.96
C LYS A 107 1.62 -3.96 -16.13
N THR A 108 0.93 -3.37 -17.11
CA THR A 108 0.95 -1.94 -17.39
C THR A 108 0.34 -1.08 -16.28
N LYS A 109 -0.51 -1.63 -15.40
CA LYS A 109 -1.06 -0.92 -14.23
C LYS A 109 -0.14 -0.96 -13.01
N LEU A 110 1.08 -1.53 -13.11
CA LEU A 110 2.00 -1.60 -11.98
C LEU A 110 2.41 -0.21 -11.45
N PHE A 111 2.58 0.78 -12.33
CA PHE A 111 2.92 2.14 -11.90
C PHE A 111 1.85 2.70 -10.95
N LEU A 112 0.57 2.51 -11.28
CA LEU A 112 -0.55 2.96 -10.48
C LEU A 112 -0.54 2.33 -9.09
N LEU A 113 -0.24 1.03 -9.01
CA LEU A 113 -0.07 0.34 -7.72
C LEU A 113 1.05 0.94 -6.88
N VAL A 114 2.20 1.21 -7.51
CA VAL A 114 3.36 1.82 -6.84
C VAL A 114 3.00 3.21 -6.31
N ASP A 115 2.33 4.03 -7.12
CA ASP A 115 1.94 5.39 -6.78
C ASP A 115 0.93 5.41 -5.62
N ILE A 116 -0.03 4.47 -5.61
CA ILE A 116 -0.97 4.29 -4.49
C ILE A 116 -0.21 4.02 -3.18
N TYR A 117 0.67 3.01 -3.15
CA TYR A 117 1.36 2.63 -1.92
C TYR A 117 2.36 3.69 -1.45
N LYS A 118 3.06 4.37 -2.37
CA LYS A 118 3.91 5.52 -2.03
C LYS A 118 3.10 6.68 -1.43
N SER A 119 1.92 6.94 -1.97
CA SER A 119 1.05 8.00 -1.46
C SER A 119 0.46 7.63 -0.09
N ILE A 120 0.11 6.36 0.13
CA ILE A 120 -0.27 5.86 1.46
C ILE A 120 0.88 6.01 2.46
N GLU A 121 2.10 5.68 2.05
CA GLU A 121 3.30 5.86 2.88
C GLU A 121 3.51 7.33 3.24
N PHE A 122 3.35 8.23 2.28
CA PHE A 122 3.40 9.68 2.50
C PHE A 122 2.36 10.13 3.54
N ILE A 123 1.11 9.68 3.44
CA ILE A 123 0.06 10.01 4.42
C ILE A 123 0.39 9.46 5.81
N LYS A 124 0.95 8.26 5.89
CA LYS A 124 1.40 7.67 7.16
C LYS A 124 2.52 8.50 7.81
N GLN A 125 3.50 8.93 7.01
CA GLN A 125 4.63 9.76 7.47
C GLN A 125 4.24 11.21 7.79
N ASN A 126 3.07 11.66 7.35
CA ASN A 126 2.59 13.02 7.57
C ASN A 126 1.23 13.06 8.25
N SER A 127 0.89 12.03 9.03
CA SER A 127 -0.43 11.82 9.64
C SER A 127 -0.96 13.04 10.42
N PRO A 128 -2.28 13.14 10.70
CA PRO A 128 -2.85 14.25 11.46
C PRO A 128 -2.12 14.53 12.77
N TYR A 129 -1.69 13.47 13.48
CA TYR A 129 -0.88 13.60 14.69
C TYR A 129 0.45 14.32 14.44
N LEU A 130 1.16 13.98 13.35
CA LEU A 130 2.45 14.59 13.05
C LEU A 130 2.32 16.05 12.64
N VAL A 131 1.25 16.40 11.91
CA VAL A 131 0.94 17.82 11.62
C VAL A 131 0.67 18.59 12.89
N TYR A 132 -0.12 18.03 13.81
CA TYR A 132 -0.40 18.67 15.10
C TYR A 132 0.85 18.78 15.99
N SER A 133 1.67 17.73 16.04
CA SER A 133 2.92 17.73 16.79
C SER A 133 3.92 18.77 16.28
N ASP A 134 4.03 18.94 14.95
CA ASP A 134 4.88 19.98 14.35
C ASP A 134 4.40 21.39 14.73
N TYR A 135 3.08 21.62 14.76
CA TYR A 135 2.51 22.86 15.27
C TYR A 135 2.87 23.09 16.75
N LEU A 136 2.64 22.09 17.61
CA LEU A 136 2.94 22.22 19.04
C LEU A 136 4.41 22.55 19.31
N ILE A 137 5.34 21.87 18.64
CA ILE A 137 6.78 22.12 18.82
C ILE A 137 7.12 23.56 18.44
N LYS A 138 6.60 24.06 17.30
CA LYS A 138 6.83 25.45 16.88
C LYS A 138 6.23 26.45 17.85
N SER A 139 5.06 26.12 18.38
CA SER A 139 4.34 26.95 19.33
C SER A 139 5.06 27.02 20.68
N GLU A 140 5.46 25.88 21.23
CA GLU A 140 6.24 25.78 22.48
C GLU A 140 7.55 26.56 22.37
N LEU A 141 8.31 26.35 21.28
CA LEU A 141 9.56 27.09 21.04
C LEU A 141 9.32 28.60 20.99
N HIS A 142 8.26 29.04 20.33
CA HIS A 142 7.93 30.45 20.26
C HIS A 142 7.59 31.05 21.63
N PHE A 143 6.80 30.34 22.45
CA PHE A 143 6.50 30.76 23.82
C PHE A 143 7.73 30.75 24.73
N GLU A 144 8.68 29.84 24.55
CA GLU A 144 9.95 29.86 25.27
C GLU A 144 10.80 31.08 24.92
N GLU A 145 10.83 31.48 23.65
CA GLU A 145 11.55 32.65 23.16
C GLU A 145 10.94 33.98 23.66
N THR A 146 9.62 34.03 23.83
CA THR A 146 8.88 35.24 24.23
C THR A 146 8.46 35.27 25.70
N LYS A 147 8.92 34.33 26.52
CA LYS A 147 8.51 34.17 27.93
C LYS A 147 8.66 35.42 28.81
N ASP A 148 9.60 36.30 28.48
CA ASP A 148 9.90 37.53 29.24
C ASP A 148 9.18 38.77 28.66
N ASP A 149 8.41 38.61 27.58
CA ASP A 149 7.57 39.67 27.00
C ASP A 149 6.17 39.66 27.62
N SER A 150 5.91 40.64 28.50
CA SER A 150 4.65 40.77 29.22
C SER A 150 3.43 41.06 28.32
N ASN A 151 3.65 41.43 27.06
CA ASN A 151 2.59 41.75 26.10
C ASN A 151 2.40 40.65 25.04
N HIS A 152 2.99 39.47 25.24
CA HIS A 152 2.89 38.38 24.27
C HIS A 152 1.52 37.69 24.33
N ASP A 153 0.77 37.79 23.22
CA ASP A 153 -0.51 37.10 23.06
C ASP A 153 -0.34 35.68 22.49
N LYS A 154 -1.11 34.71 23.02
CA LYS A 154 -1.15 33.32 22.54
C LYS A 154 -1.44 33.16 21.04
N PHE A 155 -2.07 34.16 20.41
CA PHE A 155 -2.36 34.16 18.96
C PHE A 155 -1.77 35.40 18.28
N CYS A 156 -0.51 35.69 18.57
CA CYS A 156 0.27 36.68 17.84
C CYS A 156 0.48 36.29 16.35
N GLU A 157 1.05 37.19 15.56
CA GLU A 157 1.25 36.99 14.11
C GLU A 157 2.02 35.69 13.78
N ALA A 158 3.00 35.31 14.60
CA ALA A 158 3.78 34.08 14.41
C ALA A 158 2.91 32.82 14.58
N GLU A 159 2.11 32.76 15.64
CA GLU A 159 1.17 31.66 15.92
C GLU A 159 0.12 31.52 14.81
N LEU A 160 -0.42 32.64 14.33
CA LEU A 160 -1.32 32.64 13.17
C LEU A 160 -0.62 32.09 11.93
N GLY A 161 0.65 32.45 11.71
CA GLY A 161 1.47 31.89 10.64
C GLY A 161 1.67 30.38 10.75
N PHE A 162 1.93 29.85 11.95
CA PHE A 162 2.04 28.40 12.17
C PHE A 162 0.73 27.67 11.86
N ILE A 163 -0.40 28.23 12.30
CA ILE A 163 -1.74 27.73 12.02
C ILE A 163 -2.02 27.71 10.51
N GLU A 164 -1.69 28.77 9.78
CA GLU A 164 -1.88 28.84 8.33
C GLU A 164 -1.08 27.78 7.58
N ILE A 165 0.19 27.57 7.98
CA ILE A 165 1.04 26.51 7.42
C ILE A 165 0.44 25.14 7.69
N ALA A 166 0.00 24.87 8.92
CA ALA A 166 -0.65 23.61 9.28
C ALA A 166 -1.91 23.36 8.44
N ILE A 167 -2.78 24.36 8.29
CA ILE A 167 -3.99 24.27 7.45
C ILE A 167 -3.62 23.98 5.98
N LYS A 168 -2.58 24.61 5.44
CA LYS A 168 -2.11 24.36 4.07
C LYS A 168 -1.64 22.92 3.89
N ASN A 169 -0.88 22.38 4.85
CA ASN A 169 -0.43 20.99 4.84
C ASN A 169 -1.62 20.03 4.90
N ILE A 170 -2.59 20.28 5.80
CA ILE A 170 -3.82 19.48 5.88
C ILE A 170 -4.56 19.44 4.54
N ASN A 171 -4.76 20.59 3.90
CA ASN A 171 -5.43 20.66 2.60
C ASN A 171 -4.69 19.86 1.52
N ASN A 172 -3.36 19.88 1.53
CA ASN A 172 -2.56 19.09 0.59
C ASN A 172 -2.71 17.58 0.87
N HIS A 173 -2.65 17.16 2.14
CA HIS A 173 -2.80 15.75 2.50
C HIS A 173 -4.21 15.23 2.16
N MET A 174 -5.25 16.03 2.40
CA MET A 174 -6.62 15.69 1.99
C MET A 174 -6.75 15.51 0.47
N LYS A 175 -6.12 16.38 -0.33
CA LYS A 175 -6.09 16.22 -1.79
C LYS A 175 -5.39 14.91 -2.20
N THR A 176 -4.28 14.59 -1.55
CA THR A 176 -3.57 13.31 -1.77
C THR A 176 -4.46 12.12 -1.41
N ILE A 177 -5.22 12.16 -0.31
CA ILE A 177 -6.16 11.09 0.05
C ILE A 177 -7.20 10.88 -1.05
N VAL A 178 -7.84 11.95 -1.54
CA VAL A 178 -8.82 11.86 -2.62
C VAL A 178 -8.20 11.23 -3.88
N GLN A 179 -6.98 11.64 -4.24
CA GLN A 179 -6.26 11.06 -5.37
C GLN A 179 -5.99 9.56 -5.18
N ILE A 180 -5.55 9.14 -3.98
CA ILE A 180 -5.34 7.73 -3.65
C ILE A 180 -6.65 6.94 -3.83
N GLU A 181 -7.77 7.46 -3.33
CA GLU A 181 -9.06 6.78 -3.43
C GLU A 181 -9.47 6.55 -4.88
N ASP A 182 -9.29 7.56 -5.74
CA ASP A 182 -9.61 7.46 -7.16
C ASP A 182 -8.68 6.50 -7.89
N ASP A 183 -7.40 6.51 -7.57
CA ASP A 183 -6.42 5.60 -8.17
C ASP A 183 -6.66 4.14 -7.74
N ILE A 184 -7.05 3.90 -6.49
CA ILE A 184 -7.48 2.57 -6.03
C ILE A 184 -8.71 2.11 -6.83
N LYS A 185 -9.72 2.97 -7.03
CA LYS A 185 -10.90 2.63 -7.84
C LYS A 185 -10.51 2.26 -9.28
N LYS A 186 -9.64 3.04 -9.93
CA LYS A 186 -9.13 2.76 -11.30
C LYS A 186 -8.32 1.46 -11.40
N LEU A 187 -7.64 1.07 -10.32
CA LEU A 187 -6.87 -0.17 -10.28
C LEU A 187 -7.78 -1.40 -10.15
N ILE A 188 -8.86 -1.28 -9.37
CA ILE A 188 -9.82 -2.37 -9.08
C ILE A 188 -10.77 -2.62 -10.27
N ILE A 189 -11.17 -1.56 -10.98
CA ILE A 189 -11.99 -1.63 -12.21
C ILE A 189 -11.14 -2.13 -13.39
#